data_AF-A0A432CSJ6-F1
#
_entry.id   AF-A0A432CSJ6-F1
#
_cell.length_a   1.000
_cell.length_b   1.000
_cell.length_c   1.000
_cell.angle_alpha   90.00
_cell.angle_beta   90.00
_cell.angle_gamma   90.00
#
_symmetry.space_group_name_H-M   'P 1'
#
loop_
_entity.id
_entity.type
_entity.pdbx_description
1 polymer ?
#
loop_
_entity_poly.entity_id
_entity_poly.type
_entity_poly.pdbx_seq_one_letter_code
_entity_poly.pdbx_strand_id
1 'polypeptide(L)'
;YLNLLISSLFVTVLYLGGWNISIPYISILELFQRDQIFGTTIGIFITLAKVIKLLFVSIATRWTLPRLRMDQLLNLGWKFLLPISLGNLLLTTSFQLFSL
;
A
#
# COMPACT_ATOMS: atom_id res chain seq x y z
N TYR A 1 -5.08 12.03 14.20
CA TYR A 1 -4.61 12.28 12.83
C TYR A 1 -3.24 11.68 12.56
N LEU A 2 -2.28 11.77 13.50
CA LEU A 2 -0.98 11.08 13.39
C LEU A 2 -1.09 9.58 13.10
N ASN A 3 -1.93 8.83 13.80
CA ASN A 3 -2.11 7.38 13.54
C ASN A 3 -2.59 7.08 12.11
N LEU A 4 -3.38 7.98 11.52
CA LEU A 4 -3.88 7.81 10.15
C LEU A 4 -2.74 8.02 9.14
N LEU A 5 -1.89 9.04 9.38
CA LEU A 5 -0.68 9.27 8.60
C LEU A 5 0.27 8.06 8.70
N ILE A 6 0.57 7.60 9.92
CA ILE A 6 1.49 6.47 10.15
C ILE A 6 0.98 5.20 9.46
N SER A 7 -0.31 4.88 9.57
CA SER A 7 -0.91 3.73 8.91
C SER A 7 -0.81 3.82 7.38
N SER A 8 -1.10 4.98 6.80
CA SER A 8 -0.96 5.20 5.35
C SER A 8 0.49 5.09 4.86
N LEU A 9 1.45 5.52 5.70
CA LEU A 9 2.88 5.40 5.42
C LEU A 9 3.31 3.94 5.46
N PHE A 10 2.86 3.17 6.45
CA PHE A 10 3.13 1.73 6.56
C PHE A 10 2.61 0.96 5.35
N VAL A 11 1.37 1.20 4.93
CA VAL A 11 0.78 0.58 3.73
C VAL A 11 1.56 0.94 2.48
N THR A 12 2.00 2.20 2.34
CA THR A 12 2.79 2.65 1.19
C THR A 12 4.13 1.93 1.09
N VAL A 13 4.80 1.73 2.23
CA VAL A 13 6.11 1.07 2.28
C VAL A 13 5.97 -0.43 2.01
N LEU A 14 5.04 -1.11 2.68
CA LEU A 14 4.89 -2.56 2.57
C LEU A 14 4.34 -3.03 1.22
N TYR A 15 3.30 -2.34 0.70
CA TYR A 15 2.57 -2.82 -0.48
C TYR A 15 2.87 -2.03 -1.74
N LEU A 16 3.12 -0.72 -1.65
CA LEU A 16 3.33 0.15 -2.82
C LEU A 16 4.82 0.38 -3.13
N GLY A 17 5.72 -0.32 -2.44
CA GLY A 17 7.15 -0.36 -2.76
C GLY A 17 7.94 0.90 -2.37
N GLY A 18 7.39 1.78 -1.52
CA GLY A 18 8.09 2.94 -0.99
C GLY A 18 8.81 3.76 -2.08
N TRP A 19 10.13 3.83 -1.97
CA TRP A 19 11.05 4.58 -2.86
C TRP A 19 11.01 4.05 -4.29
N ASN A 20 10.73 2.76 -4.48
CA ASN A 20 10.79 2.19 -5.82
C ASN A 20 9.59 2.62 -6.68
N ILE A 21 9.89 3.14 -7.86
CA ILE A 21 8.92 3.20 -8.95
C ILE A 21 8.84 1.79 -9.51
N SER A 22 7.75 1.09 -9.20
CA SER A 22 7.47 -0.25 -9.71
C SER A 22 7.16 -0.28 -11.22
N ILE A 23 7.47 0.80 -11.97
CA ILE A 23 7.25 0.91 -13.41
C ILE A 23 8.61 0.73 -14.08
N PRO A 24 8.87 -0.42 -14.74
CA PRO A 24 10.15 -0.74 -15.35
C PRO A 24 10.38 -0.06 -16.72
N TYR A 25 9.64 1.00 -17.07
CA TYR A 25 9.58 1.47 -18.47
C TYR A 25 9.86 2.96 -18.73
N ILE A 26 10.23 3.78 -17.74
CA ILE A 26 10.57 5.18 -18.04
C ILE A 26 11.99 5.48 -17.55
N SER A 27 12.76 6.05 -18.46
CA SER A 27 14.07 6.72 -18.48
C SER A 27 14.47 7.59 -17.26
N ILE A 28 13.96 7.30 -16.06
CA ILE A 28 14.28 7.96 -14.79
C ILE A 28 15.44 7.24 -14.08
N LEU A 29 15.65 5.95 -14.39
CA LEU A 29 16.77 5.16 -13.86
C LEU A 29 18.13 5.71 -14.30
N GLU A 30 18.22 6.26 -15.52
CA GLU A 30 19.43 6.91 -16.05
C GLU A 30 19.70 8.27 -15.38
N LEU A 31 18.67 9.00 -14.96
CA LEU A 31 18.81 10.23 -14.16
C LEU A 31 19.23 9.94 -12.71
N PHE A 32 18.83 8.79 -12.16
CA PHE A 32 19.23 8.32 -10.82
C PHE A 32 20.73 8.04 -10.71
N GLN A 33 21.35 7.57 -11.79
CA GLN A 33 22.79 7.30 -11.85
C GLN A 33 23.62 8.58 -12.06
N ARG A 34 23.01 9.65 -12.59
CA ARG A 34 23.72 10.89 -12.91
C ARG A 34 24.04 11.72 -11.66
N ASP A 35 23.08 11.83 -10.73
CA ASP A 35 23.23 12.58 -9.47
C ASP A 35 22.52 11.89 -8.29
N GLN A 36 23.30 11.35 -7.36
CA GLN A 36 22.80 10.59 -6.19
C GLN A 36 21.82 11.39 -5.31
N ILE A 37 21.99 12.71 -5.23
CA ILE A 37 21.16 13.62 -4.42
C ILE A 37 19.80 13.88 -5.09
N PHE A 38 19.75 13.97 -6.42
CA PHE A 38 18.50 14.17 -7.14
C PHE A 38 17.65 12.91 -7.14
N GLY A 39 18.27 11.73 -7.29
CA GLY A 39 17.56 10.46 -7.19
C GLY A 39 16.86 10.27 -5.84
N THR A 40 17.55 10.53 -4.73
CA THR A 40 16.98 10.39 -3.38
C THR A 40 15.83 11.35 -3.14
N THR A 41 15.96 12.60 -3.57
CA THR A 41 14.92 13.63 -3.44
C THR A 41 13.66 13.25 -4.21
N ILE A 42 13.81 12.74 -5.44
CA ILE A 42 12.68 12.27 -6.26
C ILE A 42 12.00 11.06 -5.62
N GLY A 43 12.76 10.11 -5.06
CA GLY A 43 12.21 8.95 -4.36
C GLY A 43 11.35 9.34 -3.14
N ILE A 44 11.85 10.31 -2.35
CA ILE A 44 11.11 10.87 -1.22
C ILE A 44 9.83 11.58 -1.71
N PHE A 45 9.91 12.35 -2.79
CA PHE A 45 8.72 13.01 -3.34
C PHE A 45 7.66 12.01 -3.82
N ILE A 46 8.07 10.93 -4.49
CA ILE A 46 7.16 9.88 -4.97
C ILE A 46 6.49 9.15 -3.81
N THR A 47 7.25 8.80 -2.76
CA THR A 47 6.67 8.19 -1.56
C THR A 47 5.64 9.11 -0.92
N LEU A 48 5.97 10.39 -0.76
CA LEU A 48 5.06 11.39 -0.21
C LEU A 48 3.77 11.50 -1.05
N ALA A 49 3.89 11.52 -2.38
CA ALA A 49 2.73 11.55 -3.28
C ALA A 49 1.84 10.31 -3.13
N LYS A 50 2.43 9.12 -3.02
CA LYS A 50 1.69 7.86 -2.77
C LYS A 50 0.97 7.90 -1.41
N VAL A 51 1.62 8.42 -0.37
CA VAL A 51 1.04 8.58 0.97
C VAL A 51 -0.16 9.53 0.93
N ILE A 52 -0.03 10.70 0.28
CA ILE A 52 -1.11 11.68 0.14
C ILE A 52 -2.31 11.06 -0.60
N LYS A 53 -2.08 10.24 -1.63
CA LYS A 53 -3.15 9.50 -2.32
C LYS A 53 -3.88 8.53 -1.37
N LEU A 54 -3.16 7.77 -0.54
CA LEU A 54 -3.79 6.88 0.45
C LEU A 54 -4.51 7.64 1.56
N LEU A 55 -3.98 8.79 1.98
CA LEU A 55 -4.64 9.70 2.92
C LEU A 55 -5.97 10.20 2.32
N PHE A 56 -5.96 10.61 1.06
CA PHE A 56 -7.16 11.04 0.35
C PHE A 56 -8.23 9.95 0.34
N VAL A 57 -7.85 8.70 0.01
CA VAL A 57 -8.77 7.55 0.07
C VAL A 57 -9.32 7.36 1.48
N SER A 58 -8.47 7.40 2.51
CA SER A 58 -8.89 7.22 3.91
C SER A 58 -9.90 8.28 4.38
N ILE A 59 -9.76 9.51 3.88
CA ILE A 59 -10.71 10.60 4.17
C ILE A 59 -11.99 10.41 3.36
N ALA A 60 -11.88 10.09 2.07
CA ALA A 60 -13.01 9.81 1.19
C ALA A 60 -13.89 8.66 1.71
N THR A 61 -13.28 7.63 2.32
CA THR A 61 -14.00 6.52 2.97
C THR A 61 -15.00 6.99 4.02
N ARG A 62 -14.74 8.12 4.71
CA ARG A 62 -15.70 8.68 5.67
C ARG A 62 -16.96 9.24 5.01
N TRP A 63 -16.86 9.65 3.75
CA TRP A 63 -17.97 10.23 2.99
C TRP A 63 -18.71 9.18 2.16
N THR A 64 -18.08 8.04 1.85
CA THR A 64 -18.70 6.97 1.05
C THR A 64 -19.38 5.89 1.88
N LEU A 65 -18.92 5.64 3.12
CA LEU A 65 -19.49 4.59 3.95
C LEU A 65 -20.65 5.11 4.83
N PRO A 66 -21.89 4.62 4.64
CA PRO A 66 -22.95 4.84 5.60
C PRO A 66 -22.58 4.15 6.91
N ARG A 67 -22.88 4.78 8.05
CA ARG A 67 -22.47 4.32 9.39
C ARG A 67 -22.78 2.82 9.60
N LEU A 68 -21.75 2.00 9.69
CA LEU A 68 -21.86 0.56 9.95
C LEU A 68 -22.01 0.29 11.45
N ARG A 69 -22.85 -0.68 11.82
CA ARG A 69 -22.98 -1.13 13.22
C ARG A 69 -21.76 -1.94 13.62
N MET A 70 -21.41 -1.92 14.92
CA MET A 70 -20.26 -2.68 15.46
C MET A 70 -20.36 -4.17 15.17
N ASP A 71 -21.57 -4.74 15.26
CA ASP A 71 -21.81 -6.15 14.96
C ASP A 71 -21.55 -6.49 13.48
N GLN A 72 -21.79 -5.53 12.59
CA GLN A 72 -21.51 -5.70 11.16
C GLN A 72 -20.00 -5.60 10.89
N LEU A 73 -19.30 -4.70 11.57
CA LEU A 73 -17.83 -4.60 11.48
C LEU A 73 -17.16 -5.88 11.99
N LEU A 74 -17.63 -6.44 13.11
CA LEU A 74 -17.11 -7.69 13.65
C LEU A 74 -17.37 -8.86 12.70
N ASN A 75 -18.58 -8.95 12.15
CA ASN A 75 -18.92 -9.97 11.17
C ASN A 75 -18.07 -9.85 9.89
N LEU A 76 -17.81 -8.65 9.38
CA LEU A 76 -16.92 -8.44 8.23
C LEU A 76 -15.48 -8.89 8.53
N GLY A 77 -14.96 -8.54 9.72
CA GLY A 77 -13.62 -8.95 10.15
C GLY A 77 -13.47 -10.46 10.26
N TRP A 78 -14.33 -11.09 11.05
CA TRP A 78 -14.18 -12.51 11.39
C TRP A 78 -14.65 -13.44 10.28
N LYS A 79 -15.73 -13.09 9.57
CA LYS A 79 -16.32 -13.99 8.57
C LYS A 79 -15.73 -13.81 7.18
N PHE A 80 -15.20 -12.62 6.84
CA PHE A 80 -14.65 -12.35 5.51
C PHE A 80 -13.15 -12.09 5.51
N LEU A 81 -12.63 -11.20 6.37
CA LEU A 81 -11.21 -10.82 6.33
C LEU A 81 -10.26 -11.94 6.82
N LEU A 82 -10.66 -12.71 7.85
CA LEU A 82 -9.84 -13.83 8.31
C LEU A 82 -9.72 -14.96 7.28
N PRO A 83 -10.83 -15.49 6.71
CA PRO A 83 -10.72 -16.56 5.71
C PRO A 83 -9.99 -16.13 4.45
N ILE A 84 -10.20 -14.89 3.98
CA ILE A 84 -9.56 -14.40 2.75
C ILE A 84 -8.04 -14.23 2.91
N SER A 85 -7.59 -13.78 4.10
CA SER A 85 -6.15 -13.62 4.36
C SER A 85 -5.44 -14.97 4.48
N LEU A 86 -6.06 -15.96 5.13
CA LEU A 86 -5.55 -17.34 5.12
C LEU A 86 -5.53 -17.94 3.72
N GLY A 87 -6.59 -17.71 2.92
CA GLY A 87 -6.65 -18.15 1.53
C GLY A 87 -5.53 -17.57 0.68
N ASN A 88 -5.26 -16.26 0.79
CA ASN A 88 -4.15 -15.60 0.08
C ASN A 88 -2.79 -16.17 0.49
N LEU A 89 -2.60 -16.48 1.77
CA LEU A 89 -1.35 -17.08 2.27
C LEU A 89 -1.14 -18.47 1.66
N LEU A 90 -2.15 -19.35 1.74
CA LEU A 90 -2.09 -20.70 1.15
C LEU A 90 -1.87 -20.67 -0.36
N LEU A 91 -2.50 -19.73 -1.05
CA LEU A 91 -2.33 -19.55 -2.48
C LEU A 91 -0.90 -19.11 -2.81
N THR A 92 -0.35 -18.15 -2.06
CA THR A 92 1.03 -17.68 -2.24
C THR A 92 2.04 -18.80 -2.00
N THR A 93 1.87 -19.60 -0.94
CA THR A 93 2.77 -20.73 -0.67
C THR A 93 2.65 -21.82 -1.73
N SER A 94 1.45 -22.11 -2.21
CA SER A 94 1.22 -23.09 -3.28
C SER A 94 1.87 -22.65 -4.60
N PHE A 95 1.73 -21.38 -4.98
CA PHE A 95 2.40 -20.83 -6.16
C PHE A 95 3.92 -20.88 -6.05
N GLN A 96 4.45 -20.56 -4.87
CA GLN A 96 5.90 -20.62 -4.66
C GLN A 96 6.44 -22.05 -4.72
N LEU A 97 5.68 -23.05 -4.26
CA LEU A 97 6.03 -24.47 -4.40
C LEU A 97 5.96 -24.94 -5.86
N PHE A 98 4.97 -24.48 -6.64
CA PHE A 98 4.85 -24.85 -8.06
C PHE A 98 5.93 -24.19 -8.93
N SER A 99 6.38 -22.99 -8.55
CA SER A 99 7.45 -22.28 -9.26
C SER A 99 8.85 -22.84 -8.99
N LEU A 100 9.00 -23.77 -8.06
CA LEU A 100 10.26 -24.39 -7.65
C LEU A 100 10.48 -25.70 -8.40
#